data_AF-A0A9P6UAS3-F1
#
_entry.id   AF-A0A9P6UAS3-F1
#
_cell.length_a   1.000
_cell.length_b   1.000
_cell.length_c   1.000
_cell.angle_alpha   90.00
_cell.angle_beta   90.00
_cell.angle_gamma   90.00
#
_symmetry.space_group_name_H-M   'P 1'
#
loop_
_entity.id
_entity.type
_entity.pdbx_description
1 polymer ?
#
loop_
_entity_poly.entity_id
_entity_poly.type
_entity_poly.pdbx_seq_one_letter_code
_entity_poly.pdbx_strand_id
1 'polypeptide(L)'
;MIMMPFLLNFANPDEEVRNIPNVGYTGLQPQLDVNGNSVIRGVFSSFQNGTTSSHPNCSPGADYGPGVSCGFIFPADYNHTINMVVENIGNTTWRSTAVDTVTNAATEIGTWTLPSEAGGILDWQLGFVEYFLGLPDGCSTLPFTEVTMFNPTSRTPGAIGGLISTVYEKPGTCAGKDNYSNSVVPGGRDIKVGFL
;
A
#
# COMPACT_ATOMS: atom_id res chain seq x y z
N MET A 1 8.66 -0.68 13.11
CA MET A 1 7.52 -1.32 12.43
C MET A 1 7.75 -1.26 10.94
N ILE A 2 7.53 -2.39 10.27
CA ILE A 2 7.71 -2.52 8.83
C ILE A 2 6.38 -2.17 8.15
N MET A 3 6.42 -1.36 7.10
CA MET A 3 5.33 -1.05 6.19
C MET A 3 5.54 -1.82 4.89
N MET A 4 4.48 -2.37 4.33
CA MET A 4 4.50 -3.14 3.08
C MET A 4 3.41 -2.63 2.14
N PRO A 5 3.70 -1.65 1.28
CA PRO A 5 2.71 -1.10 0.37
C PRO A 5 3.00 -1.44 -1.11
N PHE A 6 1.93 -1.46 -1.87
CA PHE A 6 1.91 -1.49 -3.32
C PHE A 6 1.66 -0.07 -3.84
N LEU A 7 2.53 0.40 -4.75
CA LEU A 7 2.33 1.69 -5.39
C LEU A 7 1.19 1.59 -6.41
N LEU A 8 0.40 2.64 -6.51
CA LEU A 8 -0.69 2.80 -7.47
C LEU A 8 -0.27 3.85 -8.48
N ASN A 9 -0.27 3.49 -9.76
CA ASN A 9 -0.02 4.45 -10.83
C ASN A 9 -1.34 4.82 -11.50
N PHE A 10 -1.66 6.10 -11.50
CA PHE A 10 -2.87 6.60 -12.14
C PHE A 10 -2.52 7.19 -13.51
N ALA A 11 -3.01 6.59 -14.58
CA ALA A 11 -2.78 7.00 -15.96
C ALA A 11 -4.08 6.96 -16.77
N ASN A 12 -4.16 7.78 -17.82
CA ASN A 12 -5.31 7.75 -18.72
C ASN A 12 -5.27 6.47 -19.56
N PRO A 13 -6.32 5.63 -19.59
CA PRO A 13 -6.35 4.44 -20.43
C PRO A 13 -6.25 4.75 -21.94
N ASP A 14 -6.57 5.98 -22.36
CA ASP A 14 -6.62 6.35 -23.78
C ASP A 14 -5.35 7.08 -24.29
N GLU A 15 -4.37 7.39 -23.43
CA GLU A 15 -3.13 8.06 -23.85
C GLU A 15 -1.91 7.56 -23.06
N GLU A 16 -0.82 7.27 -23.77
CA GLU A 16 0.49 6.83 -23.25
C GLU A 16 1.22 7.91 -22.40
N VAL A 17 0.51 8.99 -22.03
CA VAL A 17 1.01 10.14 -21.27
C VAL A 17 0.45 10.10 -19.85
N ARG A 18 1.35 10.15 -18.86
CA ARG A 18 1.01 10.24 -17.44
C ARG A 18 0.35 11.60 -17.16
N ASN A 19 -0.98 11.65 -17.19
CA ASN A 19 -1.73 12.88 -16.97
C ASN A 19 -1.65 13.41 -15.53
N ILE A 20 -1.11 12.61 -14.61
CA ILE A 20 -0.64 13.09 -13.31
C ILE A 20 0.79 12.57 -13.02
N PRO A 21 1.71 13.43 -12.53
CA PRO A 21 3.13 13.11 -12.39
C PRO A 21 3.47 12.17 -11.24
N ASN A 22 2.62 12.07 -10.20
CA ASN A 22 2.93 11.34 -8.98
C ASN A 22 2.01 10.14 -8.76
N VAL A 23 2.56 9.13 -8.09
CA VAL A 23 1.87 7.89 -7.74
C VAL A 23 1.01 8.07 -6.47
N GLY A 24 0.12 7.12 -6.23
CA GLY A 24 -0.39 6.82 -4.90
C GLY A 24 0.18 5.51 -4.37
N TYR A 25 -0.28 5.06 -3.21
CA TYR A 25 -0.03 3.71 -2.72
C TYR A 25 -1.14 3.23 -1.80
N THR A 26 -1.26 1.91 -1.68
CA THR A 26 -2.04 1.25 -0.65
C THR A 26 -1.23 0.13 -0.01
N GLY A 27 -1.47 -0.18 1.25
CA GLY A 27 -0.68 -1.19 1.92
C GLY A 27 -1.07 -1.43 3.36
N LEU A 28 -0.23 -2.21 4.02
CA LEU A 28 -0.41 -2.62 5.41
C LEU A 28 0.83 -2.31 6.25
N GLN A 29 0.58 -1.98 7.52
CA GLN A 29 1.59 -1.67 8.53
C GLN A 29 1.22 -2.46 9.81
N PRO A 30 1.76 -3.67 10.03
CA PRO A 30 1.57 -4.47 11.25
C PRO A 30 1.76 -3.62 12.50
N GLN A 31 0.79 -3.57 13.42
CA GLN A 31 0.90 -2.73 14.61
C GLN A 31 1.45 -3.50 15.83
N LEU A 32 1.82 -2.76 16.89
CA LEU A 32 1.95 -3.40 18.20
C LEU A 32 0.58 -3.92 18.63
N ASP A 33 0.57 -5.14 19.20
CA ASP A 33 -0.65 -5.77 19.67
C ASP A 33 -1.37 -4.90 20.71
N VAL A 34 -2.71 -4.91 20.65
CA VAL A 34 -3.57 -4.20 21.58
C VAL A 34 -4.34 -5.21 22.41
N ASN A 35 -4.12 -5.20 23.73
CA ASN A 35 -4.73 -6.15 24.67
C ASN A 35 -4.48 -7.63 24.27
N GLY A 36 -3.29 -7.93 23.73
CA GLY A 36 -2.91 -9.27 23.28
C GLY A 36 -3.50 -9.70 21.92
N ASN A 37 -4.13 -8.78 21.19
CA ASN A 37 -4.68 -9.04 19.85
C ASN A 37 -3.87 -8.29 18.80
N SER A 38 -3.59 -8.96 17.69
CA SER A 38 -2.96 -8.35 16.52
C SER A 38 -3.87 -7.32 15.88
N VAL A 39 -3.30 -6.15 15.60
CA VAL A 39 -3.96 -5.09 14.85
C VAL A 39 -3.03 -4.63 13.74
N ILE A 40 -3.59 -4.14 12.65
CA ILE A 40 -2.84 -3.67 11.49
C ILE A 40 -3.36 -2.30 11.09
N ARG A 41 -2.47 -1.45 10.58
CA ARG A 41 -2.87 -0.19 9.97
C ARG A 41 -2.91 -0.36 8.47
N GLY A 42 -4.08 -0.16 7.88
CA GLY A 42 -4.21 0.02 6.44
C GLY A 42 -3.82 1.44 6.07
N VAL A 43 -3.13 1.60 4.94
CA VAL A 43 -2.73 2.90 4.40
C VAL A 43 -3.21 3.07 2.98
N PHE A 44 -3.58 4.29 2.65
CA PHE A 44 -4.00 4.67 1.31
C PHE A 44 -3.68 6.14 1.08
N SER A 45 -2.68 6.41 0.24
CA SER A 45 -2.13 7.75 0.05
C SER A 45 -2.01 8.11 -1.42
N SER A 46 -2.09 9.39 -1.71
CA SER A 46 -1.78 10.00 -3.01
C SER A 46 -0.74 11.08 -2.78
N PHE A 47 0.34 11.06 -3.56
CA PHE A 47 1.33 12.13 -3.61
C PHE A 47 0.97 13.24 -4.60
N GLN A 48 -0.20 13.11 -5.26
CA GLN A 48 -0.58 14.03 -6.31
C GLN A 48 -1.05 15.36 -5.71
N ASN A 49 -0.39 16.45 -6.11
CA ASN A 49 -0.81 17.78 -5.71
C ASN A 49 -2.23 18.07 -6.23
N GLY A 50 -3.04 18.75 -5.42
CA GLY A 50 -4.46 18.97 -5.71
C GLY A 50 -5.37 17.80 -5.33
N THR A 51 -4.84 16.70 -4.81
CA THR A 51 -5.69 15.65 -4.19
C THR A 51 -6.43 16.24 -3.00
N THR A 52 -7.72 15.92 -2.87
CA THR A 52 -8.57 16.35 -1.76
C THR A 52 -9.26 15.17 -1.09
N SER A 53 -9.69 15.35 0.16
CA SER A 53 -10.50 14.38 0.89
C SER A 53 -11.29 15.07 1.99
N SER A 54 -12.48 14.54 2.27
CA SER A 54 -13.30 14.86 3.45
C SER A 54 -13.44 13.67 4.40
N HIS A 55 -12.77 12.56 4.12
CA HIS A 55 -12.91 11.33 4.88
C HIS A 55 -12.14 11.44 6.22
N PRO A 56 -12.74 11.03 7.36
CA PRO A 56 -12.17 11.27 8.70
C PRO A 56 -10.83 10.57 8.95
N ASN A 57 -10.56 9.47 8.23
CA ASN A 57 -9.28 8.76 8.32
C ASN A 57 -8.15 9.41 7.49
N CYS A 58 -8.43 10.52 6.79
CA CYS A 58 -7.53 11.15 5.85
C CYS A 58 -7.08 12.53 6.33
N SER A 59 -5.83 12.87 6.04
CA SER A 59 -5.23 14.17 6.34
C SER A 59 -4.50 14.73 5.13
N PRO A 60 -4.38 16.06 5.00
CA PRO A 60 -3.54 16.67 3.97
C PRO A 60 -2.08 16.23 4.06
N GLY A 61 -1.46 16.04 2.91
CA GLY A 61 -0.06 15.66 2.73
C GLY A 61 0.18 14.15 2.62
N ALA A 62 1.31 13.78 2.00
CA ALA A 62 1.83 12.42 1.92
C ALA A 62 3.35 12.40 2.05
N ASP A 63 3.86 11.68 3.06
CA ASP A 63 5.27 11.64 3.48
C ASP A 63 5.96 13.03 3.47
N TYR A 64 5.35 14.01 4.15
CA TYR A 64 5.80 15.42 4.21
C TYR A 64 5.68 16.21 2.89
N GLY A 65 5.23 15.57 1.81
CA GLY A 65 4.93 16.19 0.52
C GLY A 65 3.46 16.54 0.33
N PRO A 66 3.09 17.02 -0.87
CA PRO A 66 1.71 17.33 -1.23
C PRO A 66 0.84 16.06 -1.33
N GLY A 67 -0.48 16.25 -1.36
CA GLY A 67 -1.45 15.18 -1.58
C GLY A 67 -2.31 14.88 -0.35
N VAL A 68 -2.70 13.62 -0.19
CA VAL A 68 -3.57 13.14 0.90
C VAL A 68 -3.08 11.78 1.37
N SER A 69 -3.05 11.58 2.68
CA SER A 69 -2.80 10.27 3.29
C SER A 69 -3.96 9.85 4.16
N CYS A 70 -4.44 8.64 3.94
CA CYS A 70 -5.43 7.99 4.78
C CYS A 70 -4.81 6.82 5.53
N GLY A 71 -5.30 6.56 6.74
CA GLY A 71 -5.03 5.28 7.36
C GLY A 71 -5.86 5.02 8.60
N PHE A 72 -6.07 3.73 8.85
CA PHE A 72 -6.94 3.26 9.91
C PHE A 72 -6.39 1.98 10.52
N ILE A 73 -6.44 1.88 11.84
CA ILE A 73 -6.01 0.69 12.60
C ILE A 73 -7.23 -0.18 12.84
N PHE A 74 -7.14 -1.47 12.50
CA PHE A 74 -8.20 -2.43 12.69
C PHE A 74 -7.65 -3.79 13.13
N PRO A 75 -8.46 -4.63 13.81
CA PRO A 75 -8.07 -6.00 14.13
C PRO A 75 -7.84 -6.83 12.87
N ALA A 76 -6.74 -7.58 12.82
CA ALA A 76 -6.43 -8.49 11.72
C ALA A 76 -5.52 -9.62 12.21
N ASP A 77 -5.70 -10.82 11.67
CA ASP A 77 -4.79 -11.95 11.91
C ASP A 77 -3.67 -11.94 10.85
N TYR A 78 -2.42 -12.00 11.28
CA TYR A 78 -1.26 -12.01 10.38
C TYR A 78 -1.17 -13.26 9.50
N ASN A 79 -1.91 -14.33 9.81
CA ASN A 79 -2.01 -15.52 8.97
C ASN A 79 -3.06 -15.40 7.87
N HIS A 80 -3.92 -14.37 7.91
CA HIS A 80 -4.95 -14.17 6.91
C HIS A 80 -4.43 -13.36 5.72
N THR A 81 -4.93 -13.67 4.53
CA THR A 81 -4.75 -12.78 3.38
C THR A 81 -5.73 -11.61 3.51
N ILE A 82 -5.20 -10.39 3.47
CA ILE A 82 -5.98 -9.15 3.46
C ILE A 82 -5.88 -8.52 2.07
N ASN A 83 -7.01 -8.41 1.38
CA ASN A 83 -7.09 -7.73 0.10
C ASN A 83 -7.25 -6.23 0.32
N MET A 84 -6.31 -5.44 -0.20
CA MET A 84 -6.45 -3.98 -0.31
C MET A 84 -7.23 -3.66 -1.59
N VAL A 85 -8.54 -3.50 -1.47
CA VAL A 85 -9.44 -3.20 -2.59
C VAL A 85 -9.42 -1.69 -2.84
N VAL A 86 -9.07 -1.29 -4.05
CA VAL A 86 -9.09 0.11 -4.50
C VAL A 86 -10.13 0.25 -5.61
N GLU A 87 -11.13 1.09 -5.39
CA GLU A 87 -12.29 1.23 -6.27
C GLU A 87 -12.49 2.69 -6.68
N ASN A 88 -12.78 2.93 -7.96
CA ASN A 88 -13.26 4.22 -8.43
C ASN A 88 -14.77 4.32 -8.12
N ILE A 89 -15.13 5.26 -7.25
CA ILE A 89 -16.52 5.45 -6.80
C ILE A 89 -17.21 6.64 -7.49
N GLY A 90 -16.61 7.17 -8.56
CA GLY A 90 -17.14 8.27 -9.36
C GLY A 90 -16.08 9.31 -9.72
N ASN A 91 -16.07 9.74 -10.98
CA ASN A 91 -15.10 10.69 -11.53
C ASN A 91 -13.65 10.24 -11.22
N THR A 92 -12.89 11.06 -10.51
CA THR A 92 -11.52 10.82 -10.07
C THR A 92 -11.45 10.49 -8.57
N THR A 93 -12.55 10.02 -7.97
CA THR A 93 -12.63 9.67 -6.56
C THR A 93 -12.41 8.18 -6.35
N TRP A 94 -11.48 7.85 -5.47
CA TRP A 94 -11.04 6.50 -5.19
C TRP A 94 -11.21 6.19 -3.71
N ARG A 95 -11.72 4.99 -3.42
CA ARG A 95 -11.86 4.43 -2.08
C ARG A 95 -10.91 3.26 -1.90
N SER A 96 -10.31 3.13 -0.72
CA SER A 96 -9.58 1.93 -0.30
C SER A 96 -10.29 1.22 0.84
N THR A 97 -10.39 -0.10 0.75
CA THR A 97 -10.98 -0.98 1.78
C THR A 97 -10.06 -2.18 1.99
N ALA A 98 -9.73 -2.49 3.24
CA ALA A 98 -9.06 -3.71 3.61
C ALA A 98 -10.10 -4.82 3.84
N VAL A 99 -9.98 -5.94 3.13
CA VAL A 99 -10.91 -7.06 3.20
C VAL A 99 -10.18 -8.33 3.62
N ASP A 100 -10.52 -8.87 4.79
CA ASP A 100 -10.02 -10.16 5.24
C ASP A 100 -10.71 -11.28 4.45
N THR A 101 -9.92 -12.10 3.77
CA THR A 101 -10.43 -13.18 2.89
C THR A 101 -11.00 -14.37 3.64
N VAL A 102 -10.67 -14.55 4.92
CA VAL A 102 -11.15 -15.64 5.77
C VAL A 102 -12.45 -15.23 6.45
N THR A 103 -12.49 -14.03 7.04
CA THR A 103 -13.66 -13.57 7.81
C THR A 103 -14.66 -12.76 6.98
N ASN A 104 -14.27 -12.28 5.81
CA ASN A 104 -15.00 -11.29 5.00
C ASN A 104 -15.23 -9.95 5.70
N ALA A 105 -14.51 -9.68 6.80
CA ALA A 105 -14.55 -8.36 7.43
C ALA A 105 -13.96 -7.32 6.46
N ALA A 106 -14.68 -6.21 6.29
CA ALA A 106 -14.30 -5.12 5.41
C ALA A 106 -14.16 -3.82 6.21
N THR A 107 -12.99 -3.18 6.10
CA THR A 107 -12.65 -1.95 6.81
C THR A 107 -12.30 -0.86 5.80
N GLU A 108 -13.09 0.22 5.76
CA GLU A 108 -12.76 1.38 4.94
C GLU A 108 -11.52 2.09 5.50
N ILE A 109 -10.48 2.20 4.68
CA ILE A 109 -9.23 2.89 5.05
C ILE A 109 -9.38 4.38 4.79
N GLY A 110 -9.98 4.73 3.66
CA GLY A 110 -10.34 6.10 3.36
C GLY A 110 -10.70 6.31 1.89
N THR A 111 -11.05 7.55 1.59
CA THR A 111 -11.45 7.99 0.26
C THR A 111 -10.75 9.31 -0.06
N TRP A 112 -10.24 9.47 -1.28
CA TRP A 112 -9.73 10.74 -1.77
C TRP A 112 -10.06 10.96 -3.24
N THR A 113 -10.03 12.21 -3.69
CA THR A 113 -10.34 12.64 -5.06
C THR A 113 -9.10 13.28 -5.69
N LEU A 114 -8.68 12.74 -6.84
CA LEU A 114 -7.59 13.30 -7.64
C LEU A 114 -8.05 14.51 -8.47
N PRO A 115 -7.12 15.34 -8.95
CA PRO A 115 -7.40 16.30 -10.02
C PRO A 115 -8.15 15.66 -11.20
N SER A 116 -8.99 16.44 -11.88
CA SER A 116 -9.92 15.95 -12.92
C SER A 116 -9.24 15.31 -14.14
N GLU A 117 -7.97 15.63 -14.36
CA GLU A 117 -7.12 15.07 -15.41
C GLU A 117 -6.62 13.65 -15.11
N ALA A 118 -6.81 13.15 -13.88
CA ALA A 118 -6.38 11.81 -13.51
C ALA A 118 -7.21 10.71 -14.20
N GLY A 119 -6.52 9.65 -14.63
CA GLY A 119 -7.13 8.49 -15.27
C GLY A 119 -7.34 7.28 -14.34
N GLY A 120 -7.41 6.10 -14.95
CA GLY A 120 -7.50 4.80 -14.27
C GLY A 120 -6.17 4.34 -13.65
N ILE A 121 -6.18 3.15 -13.04
CA ILE A 121 -4.96 2.54 -12.49
C ILE A 121 -4.32 1.67 -13.57
N LEU A 122 -2.99 1.78 -13.74
CA LEU A 122 -2.22 0.89 -14.62
C LEU A 122 -2.22 -0.55 -14.10
N ASP A 123 -2.08 -1.50 -15.02
CA ASP A 123 -2.00 -2.93 -14.73
C ASP A 123 -0.66 -3.37 -14.13
N TRP A 124 0.33 -2.50 -13.97
CA TRP A 124 1.58 -2.83 -13.31
C TRP A 124 2.14 -1.68 -12.47
N GLN A 125 2.81 -2.04 -11.38
CA GLN A 125 3.65 -1.11 -10.62
C GLN A 125 4.63 -1.85 -9.70
N LEU A 126 5.56 -1.11 -9.09
CA LEU A 126 6.43 -1.57 -8.00
C LEU A 126 5.68 -1.69 -6.66
N GLY A 127 6.11 -2.59 -5.79
CA GLY A 127 5.85 -2.55 -4.35
C GLY A 127 7.09 -2.08 -3.60
N PHE A 128 6.94 -1.77 -2.32
CA PHE A 128 8.10 -1.52 -1.46
C PHE A 128 7.94 -2.11 -0.07
N VAL A 129 9.03 -2.07 0.70
CA VAL A 129 9.03 -2.36 2.13
C VAL A 129 9.81 -1.27 2.85
N GLU A 130 9.32 -0.78 3.99
CA GLU A 130 9.97 0.29 4.74
C GLU A 130 9.87 0.06 6.23
N TYR A 131 11.00 0.16 6.95
CA TYR A 131 10.95 0.35 8.40
C TYR A 131 10.88 1.84 8.75
N PHE A 132 9.74 2.32 9.27
CA PHE A 132 9.48 3.77 9.39
C PHE A 132 9.54 4.34 10.81
N LEU A 133 9.74 3.51 11.86
CA LEU A 133 9.66 3.98 13.26
C LEU A 133 10.93 4.65 13.82
N GLY A 134 11.95 4.91 12.99
CA GLY A 134 13.27 5.29 13.49
C GLY A 134 13.94 4.13 14.24
N LEU A 135 15.26 4.04 14.18
CA LEU A 135 16.00 2.89 14.68
C LEU A 135 16.73 3.29 15.97
N PRO A 136 16.22 2.90 17.15
CA PRO A 136 16.94 3.17 18.39
C PRO A 136 18.25 2.35 18.47
N ASP A 137 18.22 1.09 18.02
CA ASP A 137 19.30 0.11 18.24
C ASP A 137 20.00 -0.35 16.95
N GLY A 138 19.90 0.43 15.86
CA GLY A 138 20.52 0.12 14.56
C GLY A 138 19.75 -0.89 13.69
N CYS A 139 20.31 -1.26 12.53
CA CYS A 139 19.61 -2.06 11.52
C CYS A 139 19.60 -3.56 11.79
N SER A 140 20.58 -4.08 12.54
CA SER A 140 20.70 -5.50 12.86
C SER A 140 19.70 -5.98 13.91
N THR A 141 18.91 -5.08 14.49
CA THR A 141 17.89 -5.37 15.51
C THR A 141 16.47 -5.30 14.94
N LEU A 142 16.36 -5.15 13.62
CA LEU A 142 15.07 -5.16 12.94
C LEU A 142 14.37 -6.51 13.17
N PRO A 143 13.12 -6.51 13.68
CA PRO A 143 12.39 -7.75 13.89
C PRO A 143 12.17 -8.44 12.54
N PHE A 144 12.37 -9.76 12.51
CA PHE A 144 12.03 -10.56 11.35
C PHE A 144 10.56 -10.37 10.97
N THR A 145 10.29 -10.16 9.69
CA THR A 145 8.94 -10.09 9.13
C THR A 145 8.96 -10.69 7.73
N GLU A 146 7.96 -11.52 7.44
CA GLU A 146 7.74 -12.18 6.16
C GLU A 146 6.32 -11.88 5.68
N VAL A 147 6.17 -11.59 4.39
CA VAL A 147 4.87 -11.36 3.75
C VAL A 147 4.90 -11.88 2.32
N THR A 148 3.79 -12.42 1.86
CA THR A 148 3.55 -12.60 0.42
C THR A 148 2.65 -11.47 -0.10
N MET A 149 3.15 -10.69 -1.06
CA MET A 149 2.36 -9.73 -1.81
C MET A 149 1.89 -10.37 -3.12
N PHE A 150 0.59 -10.61 -3.23
CA PHE A 150 -0.01 -11.14 -4.46
C PHE A 150 -0.20 -10.05 -5.51
N ASN A 151 -0.15 -10.46 -6.77
CA ASN A 151 -0.44 -9.61 -7.92
C ASN A 151 -1.87 -9.06 -7.86
N PRO A 152 -2.09 -7.79 -8.19
CA PRO A 152 -3.42 -7.21 -8.24
C PRO A 152 -4.33 -7.96 -9.22
N THR A 153 -5.61 -8.00 -8.90
CA THR A 153 -6.65 -8.50 -9.79
C THR A 153 -7.76 -7.46 -9.90
N SER A 154 -8.53 -7.50 -10.98
CA SER A 154 -9.63 -6.57 -11.20
C SER A 154 -10.89 -7.32 -11.65
N ARG A 155 -12.05 -6.75 -11.30
CA ARG A 155 -13.35 -7.17 -11.80
C ARG A 155 -13.83 -6.32 -12.98
N THR A 156 -13.09 -5.26 -13.33
CA THR A 156 -13.42 -4.38 -14.45
C THR A 156 -13.16 -5.10 -15.77
N PRO A 157 -14.16 -5.17 -16.68
CA PRO A 157 -13.97 -5.79 -18.00
C PRO A 157 -12.77 -5.20 -18.73
N GLY A 158 -11.88 -6.06 -19.24
CA GLY A 158 -10.67 -5.66 -19.95
C GLY A 158 -9.46 -5.33 -19.06
N ALA A 159 -9.65 -5.11 -17.75
CA ALA A 159 -8.56 -4.91 -16.81
C ALA A 159 -8.02 -6.27 -16.31
N ILE A 160 -7.07 -6.84 -17.04
CA ILE A 160 -6.44 -8.13 -16.72
C ILE A 160 -4.92 -7.97 -16.62
N GLY A 161 -4.24 -8.93 -15.99
CA GLY A 161 -2.77 -8.97 -16.00
C GLY A 161 -2.07 -8.09 -14.94
N GLY A 162 -2.79 -7.69 -13.89
CA GLY A 162 -2.24 -6.95 -12.76
C GLY A 162 -0.91 -7.52 -12.25
N LEU A 163 0.13 -6.70 -12.10
CA LEU A 163 1.49 -7.16 -11.80
C LEU A 163 2.23 -6.28 -10.79
N ILE A 164 2.79 -6.91 -9.75
CA ILE A 164 3.85 -6.32 -8.92
C ILE A 164 5.20 -6.68 -9.53
N SER A 165 5.74 -5.78 -10.34
CA SER A 165 6.92 -6.09 -11.17
C SER A 165 8.16 -6.39 -10.32
N THR A 166 8.33 -5.67 -9.22
CA THR A 166 9.27 -5.99 -8.14
C THR A 166 8.82 -5.34 -6.84
N VAL A 167 9.32 -5.84 -5.72
CA VAL A 167 9.30 -5.14 -4.45
C VAL A 167 10.73 -4.65 -4.19
N TYR A 168 10.88 -3.43 -3.69
CA TYR A 168 12.19 -2.87 -3.31
C TYR A 168 12.19 -2.46 -1.85
N GLU A 169 13.36 -2.51 -1.22
CA GLU A 169 13.57 -1.90 0.09
C GLU A 169 13.59 -0.37 -0.09
N LYS A 170 12.69 0.34 0.58
CA LYS A 170 12.60 1.80 0.46
C LYS A 170 13.93 2.41 0.93
N PRO A 171 14.55 3.31 0.15
CA PRO A 171 15.77 3.99 0.56
C PRO A 171 15.59 4.65 1.93
N GLY A 172 16.55 4.43 2.82
CA GLY A 172 16.50 4.90 4.20
C GLY A 172 17.70 4.45 5.01
N THR A 173 17.64 4.61 6.33
CA THR A 173 18.76 4.33 7.24
C THR A 173 19.25 2.88 7.19
N CYS A 174 18.35 1.92 6.91
CA CYS A 174 18.68 0.51 6.81
C CYS A 174 18.80 -0.07 5.41
N ALA A 175 18.70 0.77 4.37
CA ALA A 175 18.89 0.34 2.99
C ALA A 175 20.16 -0.53 2.84
N GLY A 176 19.98 -1.78 2.44
CA GLY A 176 21.02 -2.79 2.24
C GLY A 176 21.59 -3.41 3.53
N LYS A 177 20.94 -3.20 4.68
CA LYS A 177 21.39 -3.64 6.01
C LYS A 177 20.30 -4.30 6.85
N ASP A 178 19.09 -4.39 6.32
CA ASP A 178 17.90 -4.92 6.99
C ASP A 178 17.64 -6.40 6.69
N ASN A 179 18.59 -7.12 6.07
CA ASN A 179 18.42 -8.51 5.65
C ASN A 179 17.22 -8.71 4.68
N TYR A 180 16.98 -7.72 3.83
CA TYR A 180 15.95 -7.77 2.79
C TYR A 180 16.18 -8.89 1.77
N SER A 181 15.10 -9.59 1.42
CA SER A 181 15.02 -10.45 0.24
C SER A 181 13.62 -10.40 -0.39
N ASN A 182 13.57 -10.59 -1.71
CA ASN A 182 12.34 -10.70 -2.50
C ASN A 182 12.51 -11.83 -3.51
N SER A 183 11.59 -12.79 -3.48
CA SER A 183 11.56 -13.92 -4.40
C SER A 183 10.20 -14.04 -5.10
N VAL A 184 10.20 -14.55 -6.33
CA VAL A 184 8.96 -14.78 -7.08
C VAL A 184 8.28 -16.04 -6.56
N VAL A 185 6.99 -15.95 -6.28
CA VAL A 185 6.12 -17.09 -5.91
C VAL A 185 4.91 -17.15 -6.84
N PRO A 186 4.16 -18.27 -6.90
CA PRO A 186 2.95 -18.34 -7.69
C PRO A 186 1.98 -17.20 -7.35
N GLY A 187 1.70 -16.35 -8.34
CA GLY A 187 0.77 -15.24 -8.20
C GLY A 187 1.29 -14.02 -7.43
N GLY A 188 2.58 -13.92 -7.11
CA GLY A 188 3.09 -12.79 -6.35
C GLY A 188 4.58 -12.83 -6.02
N ARG A 189 4.94 -12.18 -4.92
CA ARG A 189 6.30 -12.10 -4.40
C ARG A 189 6.32 -12.34 -2.91
N ASP A 190 7.25 -13.18 -2.47
CA ASP A 190 7.57 -13.37 -1.06
C ASP A 190 8.66 -12.39 -0.65
N ILE A 191 8.44 -11.67 0.44
CA ILE A 191 9.31 -10.62 0.96
C ILE A 191 9.69 -10.94 2.40
N LYS A 192 10.99 -10.90 2.69
CA LYS A 192 11.54 -11.07 4.04
C LYS A 192 12.42 -9.88 4.38
N VAL A 193 12.31 -9.42 5.63
CA VAL A 193 13.12 -8.35 6.21
C VAL A 193 13.40 -8.72 7.67
N GLY A 194 14.54 -8.28 8.19
CA GLY A 194 14.89 -8.35 9.60
C GLY A 194 15.59 -9.65 9.99
N PHE A 195 15.77 -9.78 11.30
CA PHE A 195 16.59 -10.80 11.94
C PHE A 195 15.78 -11.53 13.01
N LEU A 196 16.11 -12.81 13.23
CA LEU A 196 15.52 -13.66 14.27
C LEU A 196 16.18 -13.44 15.64
#